data_AF-A0A935FW49-F1
#
_entry.id   AF-A0A935FW49-F1
#
_cell.length_a   1.000
_cell.length_b   1.000
_cell.length_c   1.000
_cell.angle_alpha   90.00
_cell.angle_beta   90.00
_cell.angle_gamma   90.00
#
_symmetry.space_group_name_H-M   'P 1'
#
loop_
_entity.id
_entity.type
_entity.pdbx_description
1 polymer ?
#
loop_
_entity_poly.entity_id
_entity_poly.type
_entity_poly.pdbx_seq_one_letter_code
_entity_poly.pdbx_strand_id
1 'polypeptide(L)'
;MNASVAINLTTAVITIIVGVYVLFGSLFPSGSQTMKYMFGFVLIAYGVYRFVNTFSRIKQNKIKERQEQIDEEREKLLSGK
;
A
#
# COMPACT_ATOMS: atom_id res chain seq x y z
N MET A 1 1.40 -11.99 -7.80
CA MET A 1 1.08 -10.87 -6.90
C MET A 1 -0.43 -10.80 -6.78
N ASN A 2 -1.00 -10.85 -5.57
CA ASN A 2 -2.46 -10.86 -5.38
C ASN A 2 -3.09 -9.59 -5.99
N ALA A 3 -4.15 -9.73 -6.80
CA ALA A 3 -4.85 -8.61 -7.44
C ALA A 3 -5.27 -7.53 -6.42
N SER A 4 -5.67 -7.94 -5.21
CA SER A 4 -6.01 -7.03 -4.11
C SER A 4 -4.84 -6.14 -3.68
N VAL A 5 -3.62 -6.68 -3.67
CA VAL A 5 -2.41 -5.93 -3.32
C VAL A 5 -2.08 -4.89 -4.40
N ALA A 6 -2.19 -5.28 -5.68
CA ALA A 6 -1.98 -4.36 -6.80
C ALA A 6 -2.97 -3.20 -6.75
N ILE A 7 -4.27 -3.49 -6.56
CA ILE A 7 -5.31 -2.46 -6.45
C ILE A 7 -5.05 -1.53 -5.27
N ASN A 8 -4.69 -2.07 -4.09
CA ASN A 8 -4.39 -1.25 -2.91
C ASN A 8 -3.17 -0.34 -3.12
N LEU A 9 -2.14 -0.83 -3.82
CA LEU A 9 -0.96 -0.03 -4.15
C LEU A 9 -1.31 1.10 -5.13
N THR A 10 -2.00 0.77 -6.23
CA THR A 10 -2.41 1.75 -7.24
C THR A 10 -3.32 2.82 -6.64
N THR A 11 -4.32 2.42 -5.85
CA THR A 11 -5.21 3.37 -5.18
C THR A 11 -4.46 4.25 -4.18
N ALA A 12 -3.50 3.71 -3.43
CA ALA A 12 -2.66 4.52 -2.54
C ALA A 12 -1.88 5.61 -3.29
N VAL A 13 -1.26 5.26 -4.42
CA VAL A 13 -0.52 6.22 -5.26
C VAL A 13 -1.46 7.29 -5.81
N ILE A 14 -2.63 6.89 -6.34
CA ILE A 14 -3.63 7.84 -6.86
C ILE A 14 -4.09 8.79 -5.75
N THR A 15 -4.37 8.29 -4.54
CA THR A 15 -4.79 9.13 -3.41
C THR A 15 -3.75 10.17 -3.05
N ILE A 16 -2.45 9.81 -3.05
CA ILE A 16 -1.37 10.77 -2.80
C ILE A 16 -1.34 11.84 -3.88
N ILE A 17 -1.40 11.45 -5.15
CA ILE A 17 -1.41 12.38 -6.29
C ILE A 17 -2.59 13.35 -6.19
N VAL A 18 -3.79 12.84 -5.91
CA VAL A 18 -4.99 13.68 -5.72
C VAL A 18 -4.80 14.63 -4.55
N GLY A 19 -4.27 14.17 -3.41
CA GLY A 19 -3.97 15.02 -2.26
C GLY A 19 -3.00 16.16 -2.61
N VAL A 20 -1.96 15.89 -3.41
CA VAL A 20 -1.03 16.91 -3.92
C VAL A 20 -1.76 17.92 -4.81
N TYR A 21 -2.59 17.48 -5.76
CA TYR A 21 -3.38 18.39 -6.60
C TYR A 21 -4.38 19.25 -5.80
N VAL A 22 -4.92 18.73 -4.69
CA VAL A 22 -5.76 19.51 -3.77
C VAL A 22 -4.93 20.59 -3.07
N LEU A 23 -3.71 20.29 -2.61
CA LEU A 23 -2.81 21.28 -1.98
C LEU A 23 -2.46 22.44 -2.93
N PHE A 24 -2.18 22.13 -4.20
CA PHE A 24 -1.91 23.14 -5.22
C PHE A 24 -3.17 23.90 -5.69
N GLY A 25 -4.36 23.51 -5.22
CA GLY A 25 -5.63 24.15 -5.57
C GLY A 25 -6.09 23.87 -7.01
N SER A 26 -5.45 22.94 -7.71
CA SER A 26 -5.80 22.59 -9.09
C SER A 26 -7.18 21.93 -9.21
N LEU A 27 -7.59 21.17 -8.20
CA LEU A 27 -8.89 20.49 -8.17
C LEU A 27 -10.03 21.36 -7.61
N PHE A 28 -9.71 22.32 -6.73
CA PHE A 28 -10.71 23.19 -6.10
C PHE A 28 -10.23 24.64 -6.08
N PRO A 29 -10.22 25.36 -7.21
CA PRO A 29 -9.60 26.69 -7.30
C PRO A 29 -10.22 27.71 -6.34
N SER A 30 -11.55 27.66 -6.18
CA SER A 30 -12.35 28.57 -5.35
C SER A 30 -12.46 28.17 -3.87
N GLY A 31 -11.89 27.04 -3.45
CA GLY A 31 -11.93 26.59 -2.05
C GLY A 31 -11.05 27.45 -1.12
N SER A 32 -11.44 27.57 0.15
CA SER A 32 -10.62 28.26 1.15
C SER A 32 -9.27 27.56 1.31
N GLN A 33 -8.20 28.36 1.53
CA GLN A 33 -6.84 27.82 1.61
C GLN A 33 -6.68 26.81 2.75
N THR A 34 -7.35 27.06 3.88
CA THR A 34 -7.40 26.14 5.03
C THR A 34 -8.01 24.79 4.67
N MET A 35 -9.12 24.77 3.90
CA MET A 35 -9.73 23.51 3.47
C MET A 35 -8.79 22.73 2.52
N LYS A 36 -8.16 23.42 1.57
CA LYS A 36 -7.20 22.79 0.63
C LYS A 36 -6.07 22.10 1.39
N TYR A 37 -5.49 22.77 2.38
CA TYR A 37 -4.42 22.18 3.19
C TYR A 37 -4.92 21.01 4.03
N MET A 38 -6.04 21.17 4.73
CA MET A 38 -6.59 20.11 5.56
C MET A 38 -6.89 18.84 4.74
N PHE A 39 -7.64 18.97 3.64
CA PHE A 39 -7.97 17.82 2.79
C PHE A 39 -6.75 17.26 2.07
N GLY A 40 -5.87 18.11 1.56
CA GLY A 40 -4.66 17.69 0.88
C GLY A 40 -3.73 16.88 1.78
N PHE A 41 -3.44 17.38 2.98
CA PHE A 41 -2.62 16.65 3.96
C PHE A 41 -3.28 15.36 4.43
N VAL A 42 -4.59 15.36 4.69
CA VAL A 42 -5.32 14.15 5.10
C VAL A 42 -5.27 13.08 4.00
N LEU A 43 -5.48 13.45 2.74
CA LEU A 43 -5.41 12.52 1.61
C LEU A 43 -4.00 11.95 1.44
N ILE A 44 -2.97 12.80 1.53
CA ILE A 44 -1.58 12.34 1.44
C ILE A 44 -1.25 11.39 2.60
N ALA A 45 -1.58 11.76 3.84
CA ALA A 45 -1.32 10.93 5.01
C ALA A 45 -2.03 9.57 4.90
N TYR A 46 -3.30 9.56 4.47
CA TYR A 46 -4.04 8.33 4.25
C TYR A 46 -3.45 7.48 3.13
N GLY A 47 -3.03 8.09 2.02
CA GLY A 47 -2.37 7.41 0.92
C GLY A 47 -1.04 6.78 1.33
N VAL A 48 -0.22 7.50 2.10
CA VAL A 48 1.04 6.97 2.68
C VAL A 48 0.77 5.81 3.63
N TYR A 49 -0.21 5.96 4.54
CA TYR A 49 -0.61 4.88 5.44
C TYR A 49 -0.98 3.60 4.68
N ARG A 50 -1.82 3.73 3.64
CA ARG A 50 -2.24 2.60 2.81
C ARG A 50 -1.07 1.98 2.04
N PHE A 51 -0.15 2.80 1.54
CA PHE A 51 1.05 2.34 0.87
C PHE A 51 1.93 1.48 1.80
N VAL A 52 2.23 1.98 3.01
CA VAL A 52 3.04 1.28 4.00
C VAL A 52 2.38 -0.05 4.42
N ASN A 53 1.07 -0.04 4.65
CA ASN A 53 0.33 -1.26 4.99
C ASN A 53 0.40 -2.31 3.87
N THR A 54 0.22 -1.88 2.62
CA THR A 54 0.31 -2.76 1.44
C THR A 54 1.70 -3.36 1.30
N PHE A 55 2.74 -2.53 1.46
CA PHE A 55 4.12 -2.98 1.41
C PHE A 55 4.45 -3.99 2.52
N SER A 56 3.95 -3.74 3.72
CA SER A 56 4.11 -4.63 4.87
C SER A 56 3.47 -5.99 4.64
N ARG A 57 2.25 -6.02 4.06
CA ARG A 57 1.56 -7.26 3.66
C ARG A 57 2.33 -8.05 2.60
N ILE A 58 2.89 -7.38 1.59
CA ILE A 58 3.74 -8.05 0.57
C ILE A 58 4.94 -8.74 1.24
N LYS A 59 5.60 -8.04 2.17
CA LYS A 59 6.75 -8.58 2.89
C LYS A 59 6.38 -9.80 3.73
N GLN A 60 5.26 -9.73 4.46
CA GLN A 60 4.75 -10.84 5.27
C GLN A 60 4.40 -12.06 4.41
N ASN A 61 3.71 -11.85 3.28
CA ASN A 61 3.37 -12.95 2.38
C ASN A 61 4.61 -13.65 1.82
N LYS A 62 5.65 -12.90 1.43
CA LYS A 62 6.91 -13.49 0.96
C LYS A 62 7.64 -14.29 2.03
N ILE A 63 7.58 -13.85 3.30
CA ILE A 63 8.16 -14.59 4.42
C ILE A 63 7.41 -15.91 4.62
N LYS A 64 6.07 -15.87 4.55
CA LYS A 64 5.24 -17.05 4.69
C LYS A 64 5.48 -18.08 3.57
N GLU A 65 5.53 -17.63 2.32
CA GLU A 65 5.85 -18.49 1.16
C GLU A 65 7.21 -19.18 1.33
N ARG A 66 8.22 -18.47 1.87
CA ARG A 66 9.53 -19.06 2.14
C ARG A 66 9.52 -20.07 3.29
N GLN A 67 8.71 -19.84 4.33
CA GLN A 67 8.56 -20.80 5.42
C GLN A 67 7.90 -22.08 4.92
N GLU A 68 6.82 -21.97 4.14
CA GLU A 68 6.13 -23.11 3.53
C GLU A 68 7.10 -23.93 2.64
N GLN A 69 7.96 -23.28 1.86
CA GLN A 69 9.00 -23.99 1.07
C GLN A 69 10.01 -24.75 1.93
N ILE A 70 10.45 -24.17 3.05
CA ILE A 70 11.40 -24.82 3.97
C ILE A 70 10.74 -26.04 4.64
N ASP A 71 9.47 -25.91 5.03
CA ASP A 71 8.73 -27.00 5.66
C ASP A 71 8.49 -28.16 4.68
N GLU A 72 8.12 -27.85 3.42
CA GLU A 72 8.03 -28.87 2.35
C GLU A 72 9.37 -29.56 2.08
N GLU A 73 10.49 -28.82 2.07
CA GLU A 73 11.83 -29.39 1.91
C GLU A 73 12.20 -30.30 3.09
N ARG A 74 11.87 -29.90 4.32
CA ARG A 74 12.08 -30.72 5.52
C ARG A 74 11.27 -32.02 5.47
N GLU A 75 10.00 -31.96 5.07
CA GLU A 75 9.16 -33.15 4.93
C GLU A 75 9.67 -34.11 3.85
N LYS A 76 10.15 -33.59 2.71
CA LYS A 76 10.78 -34.41 1.66
C LYS A 76 12.06 -35.11 2.14
N LEU A 77 12.88 -34.43 2.95
CA LEU A 77 14.09 -35.02 3.54
C LEU A 77 13.78 -36.08 4.62
N LEU A 78 12.66 -35.92 5.34
CA LEU A 78 12.23 -36.84 6.39
C LEU A 78 11.46 -38.05 5.86
N SER A 79 10.71 -37.90 4.76
CA SER A 79 9.97 -38.99 4.09
C SER A 79 10.80 -39.81 3.11
N GLY A 80 12.00 -39.35 2.75
CA GLY A 80 12.99 -40.07 1.95
C GLY A 80 13.88 -41.05 2.75
N LYS A 81 13.56 -41.28 4.03
CA LYS A 81 14.13 -42.34 4.89
C LYS A 81 13.02 -43.32 5.28
#